data_AF-A0A3A8EIW2-F1
#
_entry.id   AF-A0A3A8EIW2-F1
#
_cell.length_a   1.000
_cell.length_b   1.000
_cell.length_c   1.000
_cell.angle_alpha   90.00
_cell.angle_beta   90.00
_cell.angle_gamma   90.00
#
_symmetry.space_group_name_H-M   'P 1'
#
loop_
_entity.id
_entity.type
_entity.pdbx_description
1 polymer ?
#
loop_
_entity_poly.entity_id
_entity_poly.type
_entity_poly.pdbx_seq_one_letter_code
_entity_poly.pdbx_strand_id
1 'polypeptide(L)'
;MSNIQVFQDAFAVDFPVQIAEQVLERMEDLHGTDFQKNFSHLSNERLIELTCIALNGLTPVELRRGLDRMNTEKWCPKLPEFRSWCVQAGDWWTADQAWAKALNFLNDNSMPMTTLAKAAFDEVKHILDNEGQKAAHYAFKDIYQDYLVRAQKKGKAQEMWVRPEKPKRLNHSRKAVPCPEHLLKKIKGVNKNLRQGGAT
;
A
#
# COMPACT_ATOMS: atom_id res chain seq x y z
N MET A 1 -24.00 2.98 25.24
CA MET A 1 -22.62 2.94 25.75
C MET A 1 -22.30 4.31 26.32
N SER A 2 -21.74 4.40 27.52
CA SER A 2 -21.40 5.70 28.13
C SER A 2 -20.21 6.31 27.38
N ASN A 3 -20.20 7.62 27.11
CA ASN A 3 -19.13 8.31 26.36
C ASN A 3 -17.73 8.03 26.95
N ILE A 4 -17.62 7.82 28.26
CA ILE A 4 -16.37 7.50 28.97
C ILE A 4 -15.75 6.17 28.48
N GLN A 5 -16.58 5.16 28.19
CA GLN A 5 -16.09 3.85 27.74
C GLN A 5 -15.39 3.93 26.38
N VAL A 6 -15.93 4.77 25.49
CA VAL A 6 -15.36 5.00 24.14
C VAL A 6 -13.98 5.64 24.22
N PHE A 7 -13.75 6.52 25.20
CA PHE A 7 -12.43 7.11 25.40
C PHE A 7 -11.46 6.18 26.12
N GLN A 8 -11.94 5.26 26.97
CA GLN A 8 -11.07 4.27 27.63
C GLN A 8 -10.40 3.34 26.63
N ASP A 9 -11.11 2.94 25.57
CA ASP A 9 -10.54 2.10 24.49
C ASP A 9 -9.37 2.81 23.78
N ALA A 10 -9.38 4.15 23.69
CA ALA A 10 -8.30 4.93 23.10
C ALA A 10 -7.00 4.89 23.92
N PHE A 11 -7.08 4.52 25.20
CA PHE A 11 -5.94 4.36 26.11
C PHE A 11 -5.56 2.89 26.34
N ALA A 12 -6.18 1.95 25.64
CA ALA A 12 -5.81 0.54 25.75
C ALA A 12 -4.39 0.31 25.20
N VAL A 13 -3.52 -0.23 26.04
CA VAL A 13 -2.14 -0.59 25.71
C VAL A 13 -2.01 -2.10 25.86
N ASP A 14 -1.68 -2.79 24.76
CA ASP A 14 -1.51 -4.24 24.72
C ASP A 14 -0.05 -4.63 24.39
N PHE A 15 0.87 -3.68 24.53
CA PHE A 15 2.28 -3.94 24.28
C PHE A 15 2.91 -4.72 25.44
N PRO A 16 3.64 -5.83 25.18
CA PRO A 16 4.20 -6.65 26.25
C PRO A 16 5.29 -5.91 27.04
N VAL A 17 5.15 -5.92 28.37
CA VAL A 17 6.08 -5.26 29.30
C VAL A 17 7.51 -5.78 29.14
N GLN A 18 7.68 -7.11 29.01
CA GLN A 18 9.00 -7.73 28.87
C GLN A 18 9.72 -7.27 27.60
N ILE A 19 8.98 -6.97 26.54
CA ILE A 19 9.57 -6.46 25.29
C ILE A 19 9.97 -4.99 25.45
N ALA A 20 9.18 -4.19 26.17
CA ALA A 20 9.53 -2.81 26.49
C ALA A 20 10.82 -2.74 27.34
N GLU A 21 10.95 -3.62 28.33
CA GLU A 21 12.17 -3.77 29.15
C GLU A 21 13.39 -4.08 28.27
N GLN A 22 13.29 -5.09 27.40
CA GLN A 22 14.39 -5.46 26.49
C GLN A 22 14.81 -4.32 25.54
N VAL A 23 13.85 -3.51 25.07
CA VAL A 23 14.16 -2.34 24.23
C VAL A 23 14.92 -1.29 25.03
N LEU A 24 14.49 -1.01 26.27
CA LEU A 24 15.15 -0.04 27.14
C LEU A 24 16.55 -0.50 27.55
N GLU A 25 16.72 -1.77 27.93
CA GLU A 25 18.03 -2.37 28.20
C GLU A 25 18.97 -2.20 26.99
N ARG A 26 18.47 -2.49 25.79
CA ARG A 26 19.26 -2.33 24.56
C ARG A 26 19.63 -0.86 24.29
N MET A 27 18.73 0.08 24.58
CA MET A 27 19.01 1.52 24.45
C MET A 27 20.08 1.97 25.46
N GLU A 28 20.00 1.48 26.69
CA GLU A 28 20.98 1.78 27.74
C GLU A 28 22.36 1.19 27.40
N ASP A 29 22.42 -0.06 26.95
CA ASP A 29 23.67 -0.72 26.54
C ASP A 29 24.40 0.03 25.42
N LEU A 30 23.67 0.57 24.44
CA LEU A 30 24.25 1.25 23.28
C LEU A 30 24.63 2.70 23.57
N HIS A 31 23.86 3.40 24.39
CA HIS A 31 23.98 4.86 24.53
C HIS A 31 24.31 5.35 25.95
N GLY A 32 24.29 4.48 26.96
CA GLY A 32 24.76 4.70 28.33
C GLY A 32 24.47 6.09 28.89
N THR A 33 25.46 6.98 28.84
CA THR A 33 25.36 8.34 29.40
C THR A 33 24.25 9.18 28.76
N ASP A 34 23.99 9.03 27.46
CA ASP A 34 22.94 9.78 26.77
C ASP A 34 21.54 9.22 27.09
N PHE A 35 21.43 7.92 27.32
CA PHE A 35 20.20 7.32 27.85
C PHE A 35 19.85 7.90 29.22
N GLN A 36 20.83 7.97 30.12
CA GLN A 36 20.64 8.54 31.45
C GLN A 36 20.27 10.04 31.39
N LYS A 37 20.88 10.83 30.50
CA LYS A 37 20.46 12.23 30.30
C LYS A 37 19.01 12.35 29.85
N ASN A 38 18.56 11.49 28.96
CA ASN A 38 17.22 11.54 28.41
C ASN A 38 16.14 11.05 29.39
N PHE A 39 16.45 10.07 30.26
CA PHE A 39 15.43 9.36 31.03
C PHE A 39 15.62 9.39 32.56
N SER A 40 16.71 9.94 33.09
CA SER A 40 17.00 9.97 34.56
C SER A 40 15.95 10.68 35.43
N HIS A 41 15.09 11.51 34.85
CA HIS A 41 14.01 12.19 35.55
C HIS A 41 12.76 11.31 35.76
N LEU A 42 12.73 10.10 35.18
CA LEU A 42 11.62 9.15 35.25
C LEU A 42 12.01 7.97 36.15
N SER A 43 11.03 7.42 36.87
CA SER A 43 11.20 6.12 37.52
C SER A 43 11.20 4.99 36.49
N ASN A 44 11.85 3.87 36.82
CA ASN A 44 11.91 2.70 35.93
C ASN A 44 10.50 2.22 35.54
N GLU A 45 9.59 2.13 36.50
CA GLU A 45 8.19 1.75 36.26
C GLU A 45 7.51 2.70 35.26
N ARG A 46 7.71 4.01 35.42
CA ARG A 46 7.12 5.02 34.52
C ARG A 46 7.74 4.98 33.13
N LEU A 47 9.05 4.72 33.04
CA LEU A 47 9.74 4.62 31.75
C LEU A 47 9.28 3.39 30.96
N ILE A 48 9.08 2.26 31.64
CA ILE A 48 8.52 1.04 31.04
C ILE A 48 7.10 1.31 30.54
N GLU A 49 6.24 1.92 31.36
CA GLU A 49 4.87 2.26 30.97
C GLU A 49 4.84 3.18 29.73
N LEU A 50 5.65 4.22 29.71
CA LEU A 50 5.77 5.13 28.57
C LEU A 50 6.29 4.43 27.31
N THR A 51 7.18 3.45 27.46
CA THR A 51 7.68 2.64 26.36
C THR A 51 6.57 1.75 25.81
N CYS A 52 5.79 1.09 26.67
CA CYS A 52 4.62 0.32 26.24
C CYS A 52 3.62 1.19 25.48
N ILE A 53 3.33 2.40 25.98
CA ILE A 53 2.44 3.36 25.31
C ILE A 53 3.01 3.76 23.94
N ALA A 54 4.29 4.11 23.87
CA ALA A 54 4.93 4.58 22.64
C ALA A 54 5.00 3.48 21.57
N LEU A 55 5.27 2.24 21.96
CA LEU A 55 5.45 1.11 21.05
C LEU A 55 4.16 0.32 20.80
N ASN A 56 3.05 0.73 21.42
CA ASN A 56 1.76 0.08 21.22
C ASN A 56 1.37 0.02 19.74
N GLY A 57 0.89 -1.15 19.32
CA GLY A 57 0.47 -1.43 17.95
C GLY A 57 1.61 -1.65 16.94
N LEU A 58 2.88 -1.67 17.35
CA LEU A 58 3.97 -2.06 16.48
C LEU A 58 3.97 -3.58 16.22
N THR A 59 4.24 -3.95 14.97
CA THR A 59 4.47 -5.35 14.61
C THR A 59 5.91 -5.77 14.96
N PRO A 60 6.19 -7.08 15.11
CA PRO A 60 7.54 -7.57 15.37
C PRO A 60 8.57 -7.15 14.30
N VAL A 61 8.15 -7.05 13.04
CA VAL A 61 9.00 -6.62 11.92
C VAL A 61 9.38 -5.14 12.03
N GLU A 62 8.41 -4.29 12.37
CA GLU A 62 8.65 -2.86 12.61
C GLU A 62 9.57 -2.65 13.80
N LEU A 63 9.34 -3.37 14.91
CA LEU A 63 10.21 -3.29 16.08
C LEU A 63 11.64 -3.70 15.73
N ARG A 64 11.81 -4.82 15.02
CA ARG A 64 13.13 -5.31 14.59
C ARG A 64 13.88 -4.27 13.76
N ARG A 65 13.19 -3.56 12.87
CA ARG A 65 13.76 -2.48 12.06
C ARG A 65 14.26 -1.32 12.91
N GLY A 66 13.47 -0.88 13.90
CA GLY A 66 13.88 0.15 14.84
C GLY A 66 15.16 -0.26 15.60
N LEU A 67 15.20 -1.52 16.06
CA LEU A 67 16.38 -2.10 16.71
C LEU A 67 17.59 -2.15 15.79
N ASP A 68 17.43 -2.57 14.53
CA ASP A 68 18.53 -2.64 13.56
C ASP A 68 19.09 -1.24 13.26
N ARG A 69 18.23 -0.22 13.10
CA ARG A 69 18.66 1.17 12.91
C ARG A 69 19.38 1.72 14.14
N MET A 70 18.89 1.41 15.34
CA MET A 70 19.50 1.85 16.60
C MET A 70 20.97 1.41 16.71
N ASN A 71 21.35 0.26 16.16
CA ASN A 71 22.75 -0.19 16.14
C ASN A 71 23.69 0.70 15.30
N THR A 72 23.14 1.57 14.44
CA THR A 72 23.94 2.44 13.54
C THR A 72 23.90 3.91 13.92
N GLU A 73 22.95 4.30 14.78
CA GLU A 73 22.76 5.69 15.17
C GLU A 73 23.75 6.10 16.28
N LYS A 74 24.20 7.35 16.26
CA LYS A 74 25.24 7.83 17.18
C LYS A 74 24.71 8.31 18.53
N TRP A 75 23.42 8.60 18.63
CA TRP A 75 22.80 9.27 19.77
C TRP A 75 21.55 8.51 20.22
N CYS A 76 21.22 8.65 21.50
CA CYS A 76 20.08 7.96 22.11
C CYS A 76 18.75 8.59 21.65
N PRO A 77 17.85 7.83 21.01
CA PRO A 77 16.54 8.34 20.62
C PRO A 77 15.61 8.57 21.80
N LYS A 78 14.69 9.52 21.67
CA LYS A 78 13.49 9.58 22.52
C LYS A 78 12.49 8.52 22.07
N LEU A 79 11.60 8.08 22.96
CA LEU A 79 10.61 7.02 22.64
C LEU A 79 9.78 7.28 21.36
N PRO A 80 9.23 8.49 21.12
CA PRO A 80 8.48 8.77 19.87
C PRO A 80 9.35 8.70 18.62
N GLU A 81 10.62 9.06 18.76
CA GLU A 81 11.58 9.06 17.66
C GLU A 81 12.02 7.65 17.31
N PHE A 82 12.29 6.81 18.32
CA PHE A 82 12.52 5.39 18.11
C PHE A 82 11.31 4.71 17.45
N ARG A 83 10.08 5.06 17.87
CA ARG A 83 8.86 4.59 17.21
C ARG A 83 8.84 4.99 15.72
N SER A 84 9.26 6.21 15.38
CA SER A 84 9.34 6.65 13.99
C SER A 84 10.28 5.78 13.14
N TRP A 85 11.37 5.28 13.74
CA TRP A 85 12.31 4.37 13.08
C TRP A 85 11.72 2.99 12.85
N CYS A 86 10.90 2.51 13.78
CA CYS A 86 10.21 1.23 13.64
C CYS A 86 9.24 1.25 12.44
N VAL A 87 8.46 2.33 12.35
CA VAL A 87 7.39 2.49 11.34
C VAL A 87 7.91 2.94 9.98
N GLN A 88 9.10 3.55 9.89
CA GLN A 88 9.69 3.96 8.62
C GLN A 88 10.05 2.74 7.73
N ALA A 89 9.05 2.32 6.94
CA ALA A 89 9.12 1.92 5.52
C ALA A 89 10.38 1.16 5.05
N GLY A 90 10.87 0.17 5.79
CA GLY A 90 11.91 -0.73 5.26
C GLY A 90 11.42 -1.56 4.06
N ASP A 91 10.11 -1.87 4.03
CA ASP A 91 9.49 -2.69 2.96
C ASP A 91 8.73 -1.86 1.93
N TRP A 92 8.71 -0.55 2.07
CA TRP A 92 7.96 0.34 1.19
C TRP A 92 8.93 1.34 0.56
N TRP A 93 8.81 1.56 -0.75
CA TRP A 93 9.62 2.58 -1.41
C TRP A 93 9.35 3.96 -0.81
N THR A 94 10.39 4.78 -0.70
CA THR A 94 10.18 6.20 -0.42
C THR A 94 9.50 6.88 -1.61
N ALA A 95 8.84 8.01 -1.39
CA ALA A 95 8.20 8.75 -2.49
C ALA A 95 9.19 9.09 -3.61
N ASP A 96 10.43 9.47 -3.28
CA ASP A 96 11.45 9.78 -4.27
C ASP A 96 11.96 8.53 -5.02
N GLN A 97 12.10 7.39 -4.32
CA GLN A 97 12.42 6.12 -4.97
C GLN A 97 11.29 5.68 -5.92
N ALA A 98 10.03 5.78 -5.47
CA ALA A 98 8.86 5.45 -6.26
C ALA A 98 8.74 6.34 -7.50
N TRP A 99 9.01 7.63 -7.35
CA TRP A 99 9.04 8.59 -8.46
C TRP A 99 10.13 8.24 -9.49
N ALA A 100 11.36 7.99 -9.04
CA ALA A 100 12.45 7.60 -9.93
C ALA A 100 12.14 6.30 -10.69
N LYS A 101 11.53 5.31 -10.03
CA LYS A 101 11.09 4.06 -10.65
C LYS A 101 9.94 4.28 -11.64
N ALA A 102 9.02 5.19 -11.35
CA ALA A 102 7.93 5.55 -12.26
C ALA A 102 8.44 6.24 -13.55
N LEU A 103 9.44 7.13 -13.43
CA LEU A 103 10.10 7.72 -14.60
C LEU A 103 10.86 6.68 -15.43
N ASN A 104 11.54 5.73 -14.78
CA ASN A 104 12.17 4.61 -15.48
C ASN A 104 11.13 3.75 -16.21
N PHE A 105 9.97 3.52 -15.60
CA PHE A 105 8.86 2.81 -16.24
C PHE A 105 8.28 3.56 -17.45
N LEU A 106 8.21 4.90 -17.38
CA LEU A 106 7.77 5.73 -18.51
C LEU A 106 8.70 5.58 -19.73
N ASN A 107 10.01 5.51 -19.48
CA ASN A 107 11.01 5.29 -20.53
C ASN A 107 11.03 3.84 -21.02
N ASP A 108 10.93 2.88 -20.10
CA ASP A 108 10.92 1.45 -20.38
C ASP A 108 9.84 0.73 -19.56
N ASN A 109 8.77 0.33 -20.26
CA ASN A 109 7.61 -0.36 -19.69
C ASN A 109 7.92 -1.79 -19.17
N SER A 110 9.17 -2.27 -19.27
CA SER A 110 9.63 -3.53 -18.69
C SER A 110 10.18 -3.38 -17.27
N MET A 111 10.47 -2.15 -16.84
CA MET A 111 11.06 -1.88 -15.54
C MET A 111 10.09 -2.20 -14.40
N PRO A 112 10.57 -2.78 -13.29
CA PRO A 112 9.71 -3.11 -12.16
C PRO A 112 9.23 -1.84 -11.46
N MET A 113 7.92 -1.78 -11.20
CA MET A 113 7.27 -0.74 -10.42
C MET A 113 6.27 -1.38 -9.47
N THR A 114 5.95 -0.72 -8.36
CA THR A 114 4.96 -1.23 -7.39
C THR A 114 3.56 -0.76 -7.74
N THR A 115 2.53 -1.52 -7.34
CA THR A 115 1.13 -1.20 -7.67
C THR A 115 0.72 0.17 -7.14
N LEU A 116 1.21 0.53 -5.95
CA LEU A 116 0.93 1.82 -5.32
C LEU A 116 1.62 2.98 -6.07
N ALA A 117 2.87 2.79 -6.51
CA ALA A 117 3.58 3.77 -7.32
C ALA A 117 2.92 3.94 -8.69
N LYS A 118 2.44 2.85 -9.32
CA LYS A 118 1.72 2.90 -10.59
C LYS A 118 0.43 3.73 -10.48
N ALA A 119 -0.37 3.47 -9.44
CA ALA A 119 -1.62 4.19 -9.21
C ALA A 119 -1.38 5.70 -9.01
N ALA A 120 -0.44 6.07 -8.13
CA ALA A 120 -0.09 7.47 -7.90
C ALA A 120 0.48 8.14 -9.17
N PHE A 121 1.27 7.39 -9.97
CA PHE A 121 1.83 7.92 -11.21
C PHE A 121 0.77 8.14 -12.30
N ASP A 122 -0.19 7.24 -12.43
CA ASP A 122 -1.28 7.38 -13.42
C ASP A 122 -2.17 8.58 -13.14
N GLU A 123 -2.39 8.91 -11.86
CA GLU A 123 -3.13 10.11 -11.48
C GLU A 123 -2.39 11.39 -11.86
N VAL A 124 -1.06 11.40 -11.76
CA VAL A 124 -0.24 12.61 -11.99
C VAL A 124 0.27 12.70 -13.44
N LYS A 125 0.11 11.66 -14.24
CA LYS A 125 0.59 11.63 -15.63
C LYS A 125 0.08 12.82 -16.46
N HIS A 126 -1.18 13.21 -16.29
CA HIS A 126 -1.74 14.37 -17.00
C HIS A 126 -1.07 15.70 -16.58
N ILE A 127 -0.62 15.82 -15.33
CA ILE A 127 0.12 16.98 -14.81
C ILE A 127 1.53 16.98 -15.40
N LEU A 128 2.17 15.81 -15.48
CA LEU A 128 3.49 15.64 -16.07
C LEU A 128 3.51 16.10 -17.53
N ASP A 129 2.48 15.74 -18.30
CA ASP A 129 2.37 16.07 -19.71
C ASP A 129 2.03 17.57 -19.96
N ASN A 130 1.30 18.23 -19.05
CA ASN A 130 0.79 19.60 -19.24
C ASN A 130 1.59 20.70 -18.51
N GLU A 131 2.01 20.46 -17.27
CA GLU A 131 2.62 21.46 -16.38
C GLU A 131 4.11 21.22 -16.14
N GLY A 132 4.58 20.00 -16.40
CA GLY A 132 5.97 19.59 -16.34
C GLY A 132 6.37 18.83 -15.07
N GLN A 133 7.61 18.35 -15.08
CA GLN A 133 8.10 17.35 -14.14
C GLN A 133 8.10 17.81 -12.67
N LYS A 134 8.34 19.10 -12.41
CA LYS A 134 8.41 19.63 -11.05
C LYS A 134 7.04 19.66 -10.37
N ALA A 135 6.00 20.15 -11.06
CA ALA A 135 4.63 20.17 -10.55
C ALA A 135 4.12 18.73 -10.33
N ALA A 136 4.38 17.85 -11.29
CA ALA A 136 4.07 16.44 -11.19
C ALA A 136 4.77 15.76 -10.00
N HIS A 137 6.05 16.02 -9.76
CA HIS A 137 6.77 15.40 -8.64
C HIS A 137 6.17 15.78 -7.27
N TYR A 138 5.78 17.05 -7.08
CA TYR A 138 5.12 17.48 -5.84
C TYR A 138 3.77 16.77 -5.65
N ALA A 139 2.91 16.77 -6.68
CA ALA A 139 1.61 16.09 -6.61
C ALA A 139 1.76 14.58 -6.37
N PHE A 140 2.73 13.95 -7.04
CA PHE A 140 3.02 12.53 -6.87
C PHE A 140 3.44 12.20 -5.42
N LYS A 141 4.31 13.02 -4.84
CA LYS A 141 4.79 12.81 -3.47
C LYS A 141 3.63 12.80 -2.47
N ASP A 142 2.72 13.76 -2.58
CA ASP A 142 1.58 13.88 -1.67
C ASP A 142 0.61 12.70 -1.82
N ILE A 143 0.25 12.33 -3.05
CA ILE A 143 -0.66 11.21 -3.33
C ILE A 143 -0.04 9.87 -2.88
N TYR A 144 1.24 9.65 -3.22
CA TYR A 144 1.94 8.43 -2.85
C TYR A 144 2.05 8.26 -1.33
N GLN A 145 2.32 9.36 -0.61
CA GLN A 145 2.39 9.35 0.86
C GLN A 145 1.03 9.01 1.49
N ASP A 146 -0.07 9.57 0.99
CA ASP A 146 -1.42 9.26 1.49
C ASP A 146 -1.77 7.79 1.22
N TYR A 147 -1.46 7.27 0.03
CA TYR A 147 -1.68 5.87 -0.30
C TYR A 147 -0.85 4.93 0.56
N LEU A 148 0.40 5.29 0.85
CA LEU A 148 1.25 4.55 1.79
C LEU A 148 0.60 4.44 3.16
N VAL A 149 0.16 5.56 3.74
CA VAL A 149 -0.48 5.59 5.05
C VAL A 149 -1.75 4.75 5.06
N ARG A 150 -2.58 4.82 4.00
CA ARG A 150 -3.79 4.01 3.87
C ARG A 150 -3.49 2.52 3.72
N ALA A 151 -2.43 2.15 3.01
CA ALA A 151 -2.03 0.77 2.83
C ALA A 151 -1.44 0.17 4.11
N GLN A 152 -0.62 0.95 4.82
CA GLN A 152 -0.08 0.60 6.14
C GLN A 152 -1.19 0.41 7.17
N LYS A 153 -2.17 1.32 7.23
CA LYS A 153 -3.35 1.18 8.10
C LYS A 153 -4.19 -0.08 7.81
N LYS A 154 -4.14 -0.59 6.58
CA LYS A 154 -4.82 -1.82 6.17
C LYS A 154 -3.97 -3.09 6.37
N GLY A 155 -2.74 -2.96 6.88
CA GLY A 155 -1.82 -4.09 7.06
C GLY A 155 -1.41 -4.77 5.75
N LYS A 156 -1.45 -4.04 4.62
CA LYS A 156 -1.05 -4.60 3.32
C LYS A 156 0.47 -4.60 3.19
N ALA A 157 1.01 -5.57 2.46
CA ALA A 157 2.41 -5.57 2.03
C ALA A 157 2.56 -4.80 0.70
N GLN A 158 3.78 -4.37 0.39
CA GLN A 158 4.06 -3.74 -0.91
C GLN A 158 3.98 -4.80 -2.02
N GLU A 159 3.04 -4.63 -2.95
CA GLU A 159 2.87 -5.51 -4.10
C GLU A 159 3.54 -4.93 -5.36
N MET A 160 4.24 -5.79 -6.10
CA MET A 160 4.81 -5.43 -7.41
C MET A 160 3.70 -5.35 -8.46
N TRP A 161 3.74 -4.31 -9.28
CA TRP A 161 2.80 -4.15 -10.38
C TRP A 161 3.10 -5.19 -11.45
N VAL A 162 2.12 -6.04 -11.75
CA VAL A 162 2.16 -6.98 -12.86
C VAL A 162 1.29 -6.44 -13.98
N ARG A 163 1.83 -6.40 -15.20
CA ARG A 163 1.06 -5.98 -16.38
C ARG A 163 -0.15 -6.91 -16.54
N PRO A 164 -1.39 -6.39 -16.63
CA PRO A 164 -2.55 -7.23 -16.86
C PRO A 164 -2.39 -7.96 -18.19
N GLU A 165 -2.65 -9.27 -18.20
CA GLU A 165 -2.65 -10.06 -19.43
C GLU A 165 -3.66 -9.46 -20.41
N LYS A 166 -3.24 -9.28 -21.67
CA LYS A 166 -4.14 -8.79 -22.71
C LYS A 166 -5.33 -9.76 -22.79
N PRO A 167 -6.59 -9.26 -22.87
CA PRO A 167 -7.74 -10.15 -23.00
C PRO A 167 -7.53 -11.01 -24.24
N LYS A 168 -7.55 -12.34 -24.05
CA LYS A 168 -7.43 -13.29 -25.16
C LYS A 168 -8.53 -12.96 -26.16
N ARG A 169 -8.14 -12.63 -27.39
CA ARG A 169 -9.11 -12.42 -28.47
C ARG A 169 -9.92 -13.72 -28.59
N LEU A 170 -11.22 -13.64 -28.34
CA LEU A 170 -12.12 -14.75 -28.60
C LEU A 170 -12.09 -14.98 -30.11
N ASN A 171 -11.36 -16.02 -30.56
CA ASN A 171 -11.42 -16.49 -31.93
C ASN A 171 -12.81 -17.10 -32.16
N HIS A 172 -13.78 -16.28 -32.55
CA HIS A 172 -15.04 -16.77 -33.08
C HIS A 172 -14.78 -17.41 -34.45
N SER A 173 -14.31 -18.66 -34.46
CA SER A 173 -14.54 -19.53 -35.61
C SER A 173 -16.05 -19.78 -35.65
N ARG A 174 -16.77 -18.93 -36.39
CA ARG A 174 -18.17 -19.18 -36.72
C ARG A 174 -18.20 -20.39 -37.66
N LYS A 175 -18.21 -21.60 -37.09
CA LYS A 175 -18.67 -22.77 -37.83
C LYS A 175 -20.12 -22.48 -38.17
N ALA A 176 -20.37 -22.11 -39.42
CA ALA A 176 -21.73 -21.99 -39.94
C ALA A 176 -22.35 -23.38 -39.80
N VAL A 177 -23.24 -23.55 -38.81
CA VAL A 177 -24.00 -24.78 -38.66
C VAL A 177 -25.00 -24.78 -39.82
N PRO A 178 -24.95 -25.76 -40.74
CA PRO A 178 -25.93 -25.85 -41.81
C PRO A 178 -27.33 -25.92 -41.20
N CYS A 179 -28.24 -25.08 -41.67
CA CYS A 179 -29.61 -25.03 -41.17
C CYS A 179 -30.27 -26.42 -41.34
N PRO A 180 -30.79 -27.04 -40.27
CA PRO A 180 -31.47 -28.34 -40.34
C PRO A 180 -32.59 -28.35 -41.39
N GLU A 181 -32.70 -29.43 -42.18
CA GLU A 181 -33.64 -29.51 -43.31
C GLU A 181 -35.11 -29.22 -42.96
N HIS A 182 -35.52 -29.56 -41.73
CA HIS A 182 -36.89 -29.31 -41.27
C HIS A 182 -37.21 -27.81 -41.12
N LEU A 183 -36.22 -26.96 -40.82
CA LEU A 183 -36.36 -25.51 -40.76
C LEU A 183 -36.33 -24.89 -42.15
N LEU A 184 -35.48 -25.40 -43.05
CA LEU A 184 -35.46 -25.00 -44.47
C LEU A 184 -36.82 -25.24 -45.15
N LYS A 185 -37.51 -26.34 -44.84
CA LYS A 185 -38.84 -26.64 -45.37
C LYS A 185 -39.90 -25.65 -44.87
N LYS A 186 -39.85 -25.21 -43.62
CA LYS A 186 -40.73 -24.15 -43.08
C LYS A 186 -40.49 -22.79 -43.76
N ILE A 187 -39.23 -22.43 -44.00
CA ILE A 187 -38.86 -21.15 -44.63
C ILE A 187 -39.28 -21.10 -46.11
N LYS A 188 -39.19 -22.23 -46.84
CA LYS A 188 -39.66 -22.31 -48.24
C LYS A 188 -41.17 -22.08 -48.38
N GLY A 189 -41.98 -22.45 -47.38
CA GLY A 189 -43.42 -22.22 -47.38
C GLY A 189 -43.80 -20.75 -47.16
N VAL A 190 -43.06 -20.03 -46.32
CA VAL A 190 -43.29 -18.61 -46.03
C VAL A 190 -43.12 -17.73 -47.26
N ASN A 191 -42.14 -18.04 -48.12
CA ASN A 191 -41.85 -17.24 -49.32
C ASN A 191 -42.89 -17.39 -50.45
N LYS A 192 -43.72 -18.45 -50.40
CA LYS A 192 -44.82 -18.68 -51.35
C LYS A 192 -46.05 -17.85 -51.00
N ASN A 193 -46.29 -17.62 -49.70
CA ASN A 193 -47.42 -16.84 -49.19
C ASN A 193 -47.22 -15.33 -49.35
N LEU A 194 -45.98 -14.84 -49.44
CA LEU A 194 -45.70 -13.43 -49.72
C LEU A 194 -45.98 -13.01 -51.18
N ARG A 195 -46.00 -13.96 -52.13
CA ARG A 195 -46.19 -13.67 -53.57
C ARG A 195 -47.64 -13.61 -54.02
N GLN A 196 -48.60 -14.03 -53.20
CA GLN A 196 -50.03 -14.04 -53.56
C GLN A 196 -50.84 -12.88 -52.94
N GLY A 197 -50.20 -11.97 -52.18
CA GLY A 197 -50.85 -10.81 -51.56
C GLY A 197 -50.65 -9.48 -52.28
N GLY A 198 -50.16 -9.47 -53.52
CA GLY A 198 -49.83 -8.26 -54.27
C GLY A 198 -50.46 -8.21 -55.65
N ALA A 199 -51.78 -8.31 -55.73
CA ALA A 199 -52.56 -7.99 -56.92
C ALA A 199 -53.99 -7.59 -56.53
N THR A 200 -54.14 -6.30 -56.19
CA THR A 200 -55.39 -5.53 -56.31
C THR A 200 -55.00 -4.13 -56.70
#